data_AF-A0A7C5J204-F1
#
_entry.id   AF-A0A7C5J204-F1
#
_cell.length_a   1.000
_cell.length_b   1.000
_cell.length_c   1.000
_cell.angle_alpha   90.00
_cell.angle_beta   90.00
_cell.angle_gamma   90.00
#
_symmetry.space_group_name_H-M   'P 1'
#
loop_
_entity.id
_entity.type
_entity.pdbx_description
1 polymer ?
#
loop_
_entity_poly.entity_id
_entity_poly.type
_entity_poly.pdbx_seq_one_letter_code
_entity_poly.pdbx_strand_id
1 'polypeptide(L)'
;MDAALNLPKELYSLGVRKLVAREVACNSYDHAVGQTALHCAVPVGKRQVEQLAVRAAEDFEAFYEKHQQCRVLVDASHLLVLTFDGAAIRVHEQDLREPTKKKRAAAKDIAAERWPAPKGTTRTSSKRRAMVAGIYDVAAFPRTPMDIVRDLRPVQATDKERRPRPVNKRIWASIEHDCERAVDDAFAYALERDPDKQRTWVALTDGDEHQIECIRRRARELGVNVVIILDVIHV
;
A
#
# COMPACT_ATOMS: atom_id res chain seq x y z
N MET A 1 -5.76 -22.87 -31.53
CA MET A 1 -6.02 -23.93 -30.52
C MET A 1 -5.65 -23.43 -29.12
N ASP A 2 -4.49 -22.79 -28.95
CA ASP A 2 -3.99 -22.27 -27.66
C ASP A 2 -4.90 -21.22 -26.98
N ALA A 3 -5.53 -20.34 -27.75
CA ALA A 3 -6.49 -19.35 -27.22
C ALA A 3 -7.77 -20.00 -26.66
N ALA A 4 -8.17 -21.17 -27.16
CA ALA A 4 -9.33 -21.92 -26.66
C ALA A 4 -9.01 -22.67 -25.35
N LEU A 5 -7.72 -22.90 -25.08
CA LEU A 5 -7.22 -23.60 -23.88
C LEU A 5 -6.72 -22.64 -22.79
N ASN A 6 -6.85 -21.32 -23.00
CA ASN A 6 -6.38 -20.26 -22.09
C ASN A 6 -4.89 -20.44 -21.69
N LEU A 7 -4.07 -20.91 -22.63
CA LEU A 7 -2.66 -21.17 -22.39
C LEU A 7 -1.88 -19.83 -22.33
N PRO A 8 -0.88 -19.71 -21.43
CA PRO A 8 -0.07 -18.51 -21.35
C PRO A 8 0.74 -18.32 -22.64
N LYS A 9 1.00 -17.05 -23.01
CA LYS A 9 1.87 -16.72 -24.15
C LYS A 9 3.35 -17.09 -23.94
N GLU A 10 3.74 -17.49 -22.72
CA GLU A 10 5.08 -18.00 -22.43
C GLU A 10 5.17 -19.52 -22.40
N LEU A 11 6.40 -20.01 -22.32
CA LEU A 11 6.75 -21.41 -22.14
C LEU A 11 6.36 -21.98 -20.76
N TYR A 12 6.21 -21.14 -19.74
CA TYR A 12 5.92 -21.60 -18.38
C TYR A 12 4.42 -21.66 -18.10
N SER A 13 3.99 -22.70 -17.38
CA SER A 13 2.58 -22.85 -17.01
C SER A 13 2.12 -21.75 -16.04
N LEU A 14 0.81 -21.51 -16.00
CA LEU A 14 0.21 -20.59 -15.03
C LEU A 14 0.48 -21.01 -13.57
N GLY A 15 0.67 -22.31 -13.31
CA GLY A 15 1.06 -22.83 -11.99
C GLY A 15 2.45 -22.35 -11.58
N VAL A 16 3.43 -22.41 -12.49
CA VAL A 16 4.79 -21.88 -12.25
C VAL A 16 4.73 -20.36 -12.05
N ARG A 17 3.98 -19.65 -12.89
CA ARG A 17 3.80 -18.19 -12.73
C ARG A 17 3.19 -17.83 -11.37
N LYS A 18 2.17 -18.57 -10.92
CA LYS A 18 1.54 -18.37 -9.60
C LYS A 18 2.51 -18.63 -8.45
N LEU A 19 3.34 -19.68 -8.54
CA LEU A 19 4.39 -19.94 -7.56
C LEU A 19 5.37 -18.77 -7.51
N VAL A 20 5.91 -18.34 -8.65
CA VAL A 20 6.83 -17.20 -8.73
C VAL A 20 6.21 -15.94 -8.12
N ALA A 21 4.96 -15.62 -8.46
CA ALA A 21 4.27 -14.45 -7.94
C ALA A 21 4.15 -14.47 -6.41
N ARG A 22 3.81 -15.64 -5.83
CA ARG A 22 3.73 -15.81 -4.38
C ARG A 22 5.08 -15.63 -3.70
N GLU A 23 6.12 -16.25 -4.26
CA GLU A 23 7.45 -16.21 -3.64
C GLU A 23 8.10 -14.82 -3.74
N VAL A 24 8.00 -14.15 -4.89
CA VAL A 24 8.55 -12.81 -5.10
C VAL A 24 7.81 -11.73 -4.30
N ALA A 25 6.52 -11.93 -4.01
CA ALA A 25 5.75 -10.98 -3.21
C ALA A 25 6.27 -10.85 -1.76
N CYS A 26 6.96 -11.87 -1.24
CA CYS A 26 7.44 -11.90 0.14
C CYS A 26 8.95 -12.10 0.28
N ASN A 27 9.65 -12.52 -0.77
CA ASN A 27 11.05 -12.93 -0.72
C ASN A 27 11.87 -12.39 -1.90
N SER A 28 13.19 -12.60 -1.85
CA SER A 28 14.09 -12.23 -2.95
C SER A 28 13.88 -13.12 -4.19
N TYR A 29 14.31 -12.62 -5.36
CA TYR A 29 14.31 -13.41 -6.58
C TYR A 29 15.15 -14.70 -6.46
N ASP A 30 16.27 -14.66 -5.73
CA ASP A 30 17.10 -15.85 -5.51
C ASP A 30 16.37 -16.91 -4.67
N HIS A 31 15.58 -16.47 -3.68
CA HIS A 31 14.70 -17.36 -2.94
C HIS A 31 13.63 -17.97 -3.86
N ALA A 32 12.97 -17.15 -4.68
CA ALA A 32 11.97 -17.64 -5.64
C ALA A 32 12.56 -18.65 -6.64
N VAL A 33 13.78 -18.43 -7.14
CA VAL A 33 14.52 -19.40 -7.96
C VAL A 33 14.70 -20.72 -7.19
N GLY A 34 15.14 -20.66 -5.93
CA GLY A 34 15.29 -21.84 -5.07
C GLY A 34 13.96 -22.60 -4.90
N GLN A 35 12.86 -21.90 -4.66
CA GLN A 35 11.53 -22.50 -4.52
C GLN A 35 11.04 -23.13 -5.82
N THR A 36 11.29 -22.51 -6.98
CA THR A 36 10.96 -23.13 -8.26
C THR A 36 11.78 -24.39 -8.51
N ALA A 37 13.07 -24.41 -8.16
CA ALA A 37 13.91 -25.60 -8.30
C ALA A 37 13.47 -26.75 -7.36
N LEU A 38 12.93 -26.41 -6.18
CA LEU A 38 12.41 -27.41 -5.24
C LEU A 38 11.10 -28.04 -5.70
N HIS A 39 10.21 -27.24 -6.29
CA HIS A 39 8.84 -27.66 -6.62
C HIS A 39 8.62 -28.02 -8.09
N CYS A 40 9.54 -27.66 -8.99
CA CYS A 40 9.43 -27.91 -10.42
C CYS A 40 10.57 -28.81 -10.91
N ALA A 41 10.27 -29.71 -11.84
CA ALA A 41 11.26 -30.62 -12.43
C ALA A 41 12.29 -29.92 -13.33
N VAL A 42 11.99 -28.71 -13.79
CA VAL A 42 12.87 -27.90 -14.64
C VAL A 42 13.26 -26.63 -13.90
N PRO A 43 14.56 -26.32 -13.75
CA PRO A 43 14.98 -25.10 -13.08
C PRO A 43 14.56 -23.86 -13.88
N VAL A 44 13.97 -22.89 -13.19
CA VAL A 44 13.63 -21.59 -13.78
C VAL A 44 14.77 -20.62 -13.48
N GLY A 45 15.44 -20.14 -14.53
CA GLY A 45 16.52 -19.17 -14.38
C GLY A 45 16.03 -17.84 -13.80
N LYS A 46 16.90 -17.12 -13.08
CA LYS A 46 16.57 -15.85 -12.41
C LYS A 46 15.90 -14.83 -13.34
N ARG A 47 16.45 -14.64 -14.55
CA ARG A 47 15.86 -13.75 -15.56
C ARG A 47 14.42 -14.13 -15.92
N GLN A 48 14.13 -15.42 -16.00
CA GLN A 48 12.78 -15.90 -16.30
C GLN A 48 11.86 -15.74 -15.09
N VAL A 49 12.34 -15.93 -13.87
CA VAL A 49 11.58 -15.61 -12.65
C VAL A 49 11.19 -14.13 -12.62
N GLU A 50 12.13 -13.21 -12.90
CA GLU A 50 11.84 -11.77 -12.99
C GLU A 50 10.78 -11.47 -14.05
N GLN A 51 10.91 -12.05 -15.26
CA GLN A 51 9.92 -11.88 -16.33
C GLN A 51 8.54 -12.44 -15.95
N LEU A 52 8.48 -13.57 -15.25
CA LEU A 52 7.24 -14.16 -14.76
C LEU A 52 6.59 -13.31 -13.68
N ALA A 53 7.38 -12.71 -12.79
CA ALA A 53 6.89 -11.77 -11.79
C ALA A 53 6.27 -10.53 -12.44
N VAL A 54 6.96 -9.92 -13.41
CA VAL A 54 6.43 -8.77 -14.18
C VAL A 54 5.13 -9.12 -14.90
N ARG A 55 5.04 -10.33 -15.50
CA ARG A 55 3.81 -10.81 -16.17
C ARG A 55 2.68 -11.17 -15.21
N ALA A 56 3.00 -11.48 -13.96
CA ALA A 56 2.01 -11.78 -12.92
C ALA A 56 1.50 -10.51 -12.23
N ALA A 57 2.30 -9.44 -12.25
CA ALA A 57 1.93 -8.17 -11.69
C ALA A 57 0.84 -7.49 -12.52
N GLU A 58 -0.07 -6.82 -11.82
CA GLU A 58 -1.06 -5.91 -12.38
C GLU A 58 -1.02 -4.63 -11.55
N ASP A 59 -1.13 -3.49 -12.23
CA ASP A 59 -1.16 -2.21 -11.53
C ASP A 59 -2.42 -2.09 -10.65
N PHE A 60 -2.31 -1.36 -9.53
CA PHE A 60 -3.41 -1.18 -8.58
C PHE A 60 -4.66 -0.59 -9.24
N GLU A 61 -4.50 0.39 -10.13
CA GLU A 61 -5.64 1.02 -10.79
C GLU A 61 -6.40 0.03 -11.67
N ALA A 62 -5.69 -0.67 -12.56
CA ALA A 62 -6.26 -1.69 -13.43
C ALA A 62 -6.90 -2.85 -12.63
N PHE A 63 -6.25 -3.27 -11.54
CA PHE A 63 -6.79 -4.30 -10.65
C PHE A 63 -8.12 -3.85 -10.03
N TYR A 64 -8.16 -2.67 -9.40
CA TYR A 64 -9.36 -2.22 -8.70
C TYR A 64 -10.48 -1.76 -9.65
N GLU A 65 -10.17 -1.27 -10.85
CA GLU A 65 -11.16 -0.92 -11.88
C GLU A 65 -12.06 -2.12 -12.21
N LYS A 66 -11.47 -3.30 -12.43
CA LYS A 66 -12.20 -4.56 -12.66
C LYS A 66 -13.11 -4.97 -11.50
N HIS A 67 -12.76 -4.57 -10.27
CA HIS A 67 -13.50 -4.93 -9.07
C HIS A 67 -14.54 -3.87 -8.65
N GLN A 68 -14.60 -2.72 -9.33
CA GLN A 68 -15.56 -1.67 -8.96
C GLN A 68 -17.02 -2.09 -9.15
N GLN A 69 -17.29 -3.02 -10.07
CA GLN A 69 -18.63 -3.52 -10.38
C GLN A 69 -19.20 -4.41 -9.27
N CYS A 70 -18.35 -4.93 -8.37
CA CYS A 70 -18.73 -5.84 -7.29
C CYS A 70 -18.91 -5.12 -5.94
N ARG A 71 -19.15 -3.80 -5.94
CA ARG A 71 -19.36 -3.06 -4.68
C ARG A 71 -20.66 -3.48 -4.01
N VAL A 72 -20.58 -3.70 -2.71
CA VAL A 72 -21.72 -3.97 -1.83
C VAL A 72 -22.34 -2.64 -1.43
N LEU A 73 -23.67 -2.57 -1.43
CA LEU A 73 -24.40 -1.41 -0.90
C LEU A 73 -24.16 -1.29 0.60
N VAL A 74 -23.82 -0.08 1.05
CA VAL A 74 -23.59 0.23 2.47
C VAL A 74 -24.51 1.36 2.90
N ASP A 75 -24.92 1.33 4.16
CA ASP A 75 -25.75 2.36 4.77
C ASP A 75 -24.91 3.61 5.12
N ALA A 76 -25.56 4.78 5.23
CA ALA A 76 -24.90 6.04 5.60
C ALA A 76 -24.22 6.00 6.99
N SER A 77 -24.65 5.10 7.88
CA SER A 77 -24.01 4.84 9.17
C SER A 77 -22.64 4.15 9.07
N HIS A 78 -22.27 3.61 7.90
CA HIS A 78 -20.94 3.03 7.71
C HIS A 78 -19.89 4.13 7.66
N LEU A 79 -18.80 3.91 8.40
CA LEU A 79 -17.63 4.77 8.35
C LEU A 79 -16.99 4.69 6.98
N LEU A 80 -16.63 5.84 6.42
CA LEU A 80 -15.79 5.93 5.22
C LEU A 80 -14.35 6.13 5.68
N VAL A 81 -13.56 5.07 5.66
CA VAL A 81 -12.22 5.09 6.22
C VAL A 81 -11.21 5.24 5.10
N LEU A 82 -10.43 6.30 5.17
CA LEU A 82 -9.24 6.59 4.39
C LEU A 82 -8.01 6.16 5.20
N THR A 83 -7.03 5.55 4.54
CA THR A 83 -5.76 5.16 5.16
C THR A 83 -4.63 5.68 4.29
N PHE A 84 -3.61 6.25 4.90
CA PHE A 84 -2.45 6.75 4.19
C PHE A 84 -1.18 6.26 4.86
N ASP A 85 -0.23 5.78 4.06
CA ASP A 85 1.06 5.30 4.51
C ASP A 85 2.15 5.66 3.49
N GLY A 86 3.38 5.85 3.99
CA GLY A 86 4.50 6.36 3.20
C GLY A 86 5.82 5.71 3.57
N ALA A 87 6.35 4.86 2.69
CA ALA A 87 7.63 4.18 2.92
C ALA A 87 8.76 4.77 2.07
N ALA A 88 9.89 5.09 2.69
CA ALA A 88 11.08 5.57 1.97
C ALA A 88 11.91 4.40 1.41
N ILE A 89 11.77 4.12 0.12
CA ILE A 89 12.49 3.08 -0.60
C ILE A 89 13.79 3.62 -1.22
N ARG A 90 14.83 2.78 -1.28
CA ARG A 90 16.02 3.10 -2.07
C ARG A 90 15.77 2.73 -3.53
N VAL A 91 16.20 3.60 -4.44
CA VAL A 91 16.11 3.38 -5.88
C VAL A 91 17.48 3.57 -6.53
N HIS A 92 17.65 3.09 -7.76
CA HIS A 92 18.86 3.41 -8.54
C HIS A 92 18.94 4.92 -8.79
N GLU A 93 20.16 5.44 -8.94
CA GLU A 93 20.37 6.89 -9.09
C GLU A 93 19.68 7.46 -10.33
N GLN A 94 19.65 6.68 -11.42
CA GLN A 94 18.93 7.00 -12.65
C GLN A 94 17.41 7.14 -12.45
N ASP A 95 16.86 6.54 -11.40
CA ASP A 95 15.43 6.51 -11.09
C ASP A 95 15.06 7.50 -9.97
N LEU A 96 15.99 8.33 -9.50
CA LEU A 96 15.67 9.41 -8.54
C LEU A 96 14.79 10.50 -9.21
N ARG A 97 13.96 11.20 -8.43
CA ARG A 97 13.22 12.38 -8.95
C ARG A 97 14.21 13.47 -9.34
N GLU A 98 13.90 14.26 -10.37
CA GLU A 98 14.79 15.30 -10.89
C GLU A 98 15.35 16.26 -9.82
N PRO A 99 14.57 16.76 -8.85
CA PRO A 99 15.11 17.58 -7.77
C PRO A 99 16.14 16.84 -6.90
N THR A 100 15.92 15.55 -6.65
CA THR A 100 16.81 14.69 -5.84
C THR A 100 18.05 14.30 -6.63
N LYS A 101 17.94 14.01 -7.93
CA LYS A 101 19.09 13.79 -8.83
C LYS A 101 20.02 14.99 -8.83
N LYS A 102 19.47 16.21 -8.99
CA LYS A 102 20.25 17.45 -8.95
C LYS A 102 20.96 17.64 -7.60
N LYS A 103 20.27 17.39 -6.48
CA LYS A 103 20.86 17.44 -5.13
C LYS A 103 21.95 16.39 -4.93
N ARG A 104 21.77 15.18 -5.48
CA ARG A 104 22.75 14.09 -5.42
C ARG A 104 24.00 14.43 -6.26
N ALA A 105 23.84 14.91 -7.48
CA ALA A 105 24.94 15.31 -8.36
C ALA A 105 25.72 16.53 -7.81
N ALA A 106 25.04 17.45 -7.11
CA ALA A 106 25.67 18.60 -6.46
C ALA A 106 26.36 18.24 -5.13
N ALA A 107 25.98 17.12 -4.50
CA ALA A 107 26.64 16.63 -3.30
C ALA A 107 28.00 16.03 -3.70
N LYS A 108 29.09 16.77 -3.48
CA LYS A 108 30.45 16.21 -3.55
C LYS A 108 30.53 15.02 -2.59
N ASP A 109 31.02 13.88 -3.07
CA ASP A 109 31.14 12.57 -2.39
C ASP A 109 31.99 12.55 -1.11
N ILE A 110 31.83 13.49 -0.17
CA ILE A 110 32.83 13.74 0.86
C ILE A 110 32.48 13.13 2.23
N ALA A 111 31.26 12.61 2.46
CA ALA A 111 30.91 12.15 3.82
C ALA A 111 30.05 10.88 3.94
N ALA A 112 29.60 10.26 2.85
CA ALA A 112 28.63 9.16 2.93
C ALA A 112 29.22 7.74 2.97
N GLU A 113 30.54 7.59 2.77
CA GLU A 113 31.20 6.27 2.67
C GLU A 113 31.69 5.69 3.99
N ARG A 114 31.79 6.47 5.08
CA ARG A 114 32.17 5.92 6.38
C ARG A 114 30.96 5.41 7.15
N TRP A 115 31.08 4.16 7.61
CA TRP A 115 30.22 3.58 8.64
C TRP A 115 30.90 3.71 10.01
N PRO A 116 30.19 4.20 11.04
CA PRO A 116 28.86 4.82 10.99
C PRO A 116 28.91 6.21 10.35
N ALA A 117 27.80 6.61 9.70
CA ALA A 117 27.69 7.95 9.12
C ALA A 117 27.66 9.02 10.25
N PRO A 118 28.32 10.19 10.07
CA PRO A 118 28.30 11.26 11.06
C PRO A 118 26.86 11.74 11.36
N LYS A 119 26.55 12.01 12.63
CA LYS A 119 25.28 12.63 13.03
C LYS A 119 25.03 13.91 12.23
N GLY A 120 23.85 14.04 11.63
CA GLY A 120 23.49 15.19 10.80
C GLY A 120 23.78 15.03 9.30
N THR A 121 24.43 13.94 8.86
CA THR A 121 24.51 13.62 7.43
C THR A 121 23.25 12.89 6.98
N THR A 122 22.33 13.65 6.38
CA THR A 122 21.08 13.06 5.91
C THR A 122 21.34 12.21 4.68
N ARG A 123 21.13 10.89 4.79
CA ARG A 123 21.12 9.92 3.67
C ARG A 123 19.87 10.09 2.78
N THR A 124 19.38 11.33 2.61
CA THR A 124 18.13 11.67 1.91
C THR A 124 18.26 11.60 0.39
N SER A 125 19.47 11.60 -0.16
CA SER A 125 19.69 11.76 -1.60
C SER A 125 19.55 10.49 -2.44
N SER A 126 19.25 9.33 -1.84
CA SER A 126 19.09 8.05 -2.55
C SER A 126 17.74 7.35 -2.34
N LYS A 127 16.78 8.04 -1.69
CA LYS A 127 15.47 7.47 -1.37
C LYS A 127 14.34 8.17 -2.12
N ARG A 128 13.33 7.39 -2.53
CA ARG A 128 12.02 7.86 -2.97
C ARG A 128 10.98 7.43 -1.95
N ARG A 129 10.00 8.29 -1.67
CA ARG A 129 8.85 7.93 -0.83
C ARG A 129 7.81 7.26 -1.73
N ALA A 130 7.52 6.00 -1.47
CA ALA A 130 6.36 5.29 -2.02
C ALA A 130 5.16 5.65 -1.15
N MET A 131 4.08 6.09 -1.77
CA MET A 131 2.83 6.40 -1.08
C MET A 131 1.80 5.31 -1.33
N VAL A 132 1.09 4.92 -0.29
CA VAL A 132 -0.05 4.03 -0.36
C VAL A 132 -1.25 4.76 0.23
N ALA A 133 -2.33 4.83 -0.54
CA ALA A 133 -3.63 5.31 -0.07
C ALA A 133 -4.64 4.17 -0.15
N GLY A 134 -5.51 4.08 0.83
CA GLY A 134 -6.57 3.09 0.88
C GLY A 134 -7.88 3.73 1.27
N ILE A 135 -8.98 3.15 0.78
CA ILE A 135 -10.32 3.51 1.18
C ILE A 135 -11.17 2.27 1.35
N TYR A 136 -11.99 2.22 2.40
CA TYR A 136 -12.94 1.14 2.61
C TYR A 136 -14.14 1.61 3.43
N ASP A 137 -15.23 0.85 3.32
CA ASP A 137 -16.41 1.03 4.14
C ASP A 137 -16.38 0.01 5.29
N VAL A 138 -16.74 0.43 6.49
CA VAL A 138 -16.87 -0.49 7.64
C VAL A 138 -18.00 -0.04 8.56
N ALA A 139 -18.79 -0.98 9.05
CA ALA A 139 -19.81 -0.68 10.04
C ALA A 139 -19.15 -0.14 11.32
N ALA A 140 -19.77 0.87 11.93
CA ALA A 140 -19.32 1.35 13.24
C ALA A 140 -19.40 0.23 14.27
N PHE A 141 -18.39 0.12 15.12
CA PHE A 141 -18.33 -0.86 16.21
C PHE A 141 -18.13 -0.13 17.54
N PRO A 142 -19.23 0.31 18.20
CA PRO A 142 -19.16 0.96 19.49
C PRO A 142 -18.52 0.03 20.52
N ARG A 143 -17.66 0.57 21.38
CA ARG A 143 -17.00 -0.17 22.46
C ARG A 143 -17.20 0.53 23.78
N THR A 144 -17.30 -0.26 24.85
CA THR A 144 -17.23 0.25 26.22
C THR A 144 -15.79 0.23 26.73
N PRO A 145 -15.45 1.00 27.78
CA PRO A 145 -14.14 0.91 28.42
C PRO A 145 -13.79 -0.52 28.87
N MET A 146 -14.80 -1.30 29.29
CA MET A 146 -14.60 -2.70 29.69
C MET A 146 -14.19 -3.60 28.53
N ASP A 147 -14.67 -3.32 27.31
CA ASP A 147 -14.26 -4.09 26.12
C ASP A 147 -12.79 -3.84 25.79
N ILE A 148 -12.30 -2.62 25.98
CA ILE A 148 -10.88 -2.28 25.82
C ILE A 148 -10.02 -3.01 26.85
N VAL A 149 -10.43 -2.96 28.13
CA VAL A 149 -9.72 -3.67 29.21
C VAL A 149 -9.68 -5.17 28.96
N ARG A 150 -10.76 -5.76 28.46
CA ARG A 150 -10.81 -7.18 28.07
C ARG A 150 -9.86 -7.50 26.92
N ASP A 151 -9.77 -6.62 25.92
CA ASP A 151 -8.88 -6.81 24.77
C ASP A 151 -7.39 -6.75 25.11
N LEU A 152 -7.02 -6.00 26.16
CA LEU A 152 -5.63 -5.88 26.64
C LEU A 152 -5.17 -7.03 27.54
N ARG A 153 -6.08 -7.90 28.00
CA ARG A 153 -5.71 -9.04 28.86
C ARG A 153 -5.11 -10.18 28.01
N PRO A 154 -4.08 -10.89 28.51
CA PRO A 154 -3.58 -12.12 27.90
C PRO A 154 -4.74 -13.10 27.68
N VAL A 155 -4.77 -13.71 26.48
CA VAL A 155 -5.90 -14.44 25.91
C VAL A 155 -6.58 -15.37 26.93
N GLN A 156 -7.78 -14.98 27.36
CA GLN A 156 -8.81 -15.94 27.76
C GLN A 156 -9.74 -16.11 26.56
N ALA A 157 -10.09 -17.36 26.24
CA ALA A 157 -11.06 -17.71 25.22
C ALA A 157 -12.46 -17.29 25.67
N THR A 158 -12.75 -16.00 25.60
CA THR A 158 -14.12 -15.51 25.67
C THR A 158 -14.66 -15.40 24.25
N ASP A 159 -15.96 -15.67 24.07
CA ASP A 159 -16.68 -15.44 22.82
C ASP A 159 -16.64 -13.94 22.50
N LYS A 160 -15.58 -13.52 21.81
CA LYS A 160 -15.44 -12.14 21.37
C LYS A 160 -16.44 -11.88 20.27
N GLU A 161 -17.23 -10.83 20.44
CA GLU A 161 -18.12 -10.35 19.39
C GLU A 161 -17.29 -10.08 18.12
N ARG A 162 -17.79 -10.57 17.00
CA ARG A 162 -17.04 -10.53 15.74
C ARG A 162 -17.04 -9.11 15.20
N ARG A 163 -15.87 -8.49 15.15
CA ARG A 163 -15.69 -7.16 14.57
C ARG A 163 -16.14 -7.13 13.10
N PRO A 164 -16.78 -6.03 12.65
CA PRO A 164 -17.19 -5.88 11.26
C PRO A 164 -15.98 -5.91 10.34
N ARG A 165 -16.13 -6.56 9.19
CA ARG A 165 -15.07 -6.61 8.18
C ARG A 165 -15.20 -5.42 7.22
N PRO A 166 -14.07 -4.80 6.82
CA PRO A 166 -14.06 -3.83 5.74
C PRO A 166 -14.66 -4.40 4.45
N VAL A 167 -15.46 -3.59 3.75
CA VAL A 167 -16.01 -3.88 2.42
C VAL A 167 -15.64 -2.77 1.45
N ASN A 168 -15.84 -3.04 0.15
CA ASN A 168 -15.55 -2.10 -0.95
C ASN A 168 -14.14 -1.49 -0.86
N LYS A 169 -13.14 -2.28 -0.48
CA LYS A 169 -11.76 -1.80 -0.36
C LYS A 169 -11.25 -1.36 -1.74
N ARG A 170 -10.57 -0.22 -1.79
CA ARG A 170 -9.70 0.19 -2.91
C ARG A 170 -8.36 0.67 -2.36
N ILE A 171 -7.29 0.36 -3.09
CA ILE A 171 -5.93 0.79 -2.76
C ILE A 171 -5.32 1.46 -3.99
N TRP A 172 -4.59 2.55 -3.77
CA TRP A 172 -3.64 3.14 -4.69
C TRP A 172 -2.26 3.02 -4.08
N ALA A 173 -1.26 2.70 -4.89
CA ALA A 173 0.12 2.75 -4.45
C ALA A 173 0.97 3.29 -5.60
N SER A 174 1.89 4.20 -5.29
CA SER A 174 2.75 4.79 -6.30
C SER A 174 4.09 5.22 -5.71
N ILE A 175 5.15 4.99 -6.47
CA ILE A 175 6.50 5.52 -6.20
C ILE A 175 6.72 6.87 -6.91
N GLU A 176 5.80 7.25 -7.78
CA GLU A 176 5.84 8.46 -8.61
C GLU A 176 5.06 9.59 -7.98
N HIS A 177 3.84 9.31 -7.53
CA HIS A 177 2.98 10.29 -6.86
C HIS A 177 3.56 10.69 -5.50
N ASP A 178 3.34 11.95 -5.12
CA ASP A 178 3.65 12.44 -3.79
C ASP A 178 2.44 12.30 -2.86
N CYS A 179 2.60 12.77 -1.63
CA CYS A 179 1.57 12.70 -0.60
C CYS A 179 0.32 13.48 -1.00
N GLU A 180 0.49 14.68 -1.57
CA GLU A 180 -0.62 15.53 -2.00
C GLU A 180 -1.46 14.83 -3.06
N ARG A 181 -0.81 14.25 -4.08
CA ARG A 181 -1.52 13.52 -5.13
C ARG A 181 -2.24 12.28 -4.59
N ALA A 182 -1.60 11.51 -3.71
CA ALA A 182 -2.22 10.33 -3.10
C ALA A 182 -3.44 10.68 -2.25
N VAL A 183 -3.38 11.81 -1.52
CA VAL A 183 -4.52 12.36 -0.77
C VAL A 183 -5.62 12.82 -1.72
N ASP A 184 -5.28 13.54 -2.79
CA ASP A 184 -6.26 14.03 -3.76
C ASP A 184 -7.04 12.90 -4.43
N ASP A 185 -6.35 11.85 -4.90
CA ASP A 185 -6.97 10.70 -5.55
C ASP A 185 -7.93 9.96 -4.60
N ALA A 186 -7.53 9.78 -3.34
CA ALA A 186 -8.35 9.13 -2.33
C ALA A 186 -9.57 9.98 -1.94
N PHE A 187 -9.42 11.29 -1.80
CA PHE A 187 -10.53 12.21 -1.47
C PHE A 187 -11.51 12.39 -2.63
N ALA A 188 -11.03 12.45 -3.87
CA ALA A 188 -11.90 12.52 -5.04
C ALA A 188 -12.81 11.29 -5.10
N TYR A 189 -12.24 10.12 -4.91
CA TYR A 189 -13.00 8.88 -4.91
C TYR A 189 -13.87 8.70 -3.65
N ALA A 190 -13.50 9.28 -2.51
CA ALA A 190 -14.35 9.35 -1.34
C ALA A 190 -15.60 10.23 -1.58
N LEU A 191 -15.45 11.35 -2.29
CA LEU A 191 -16.59 12.19 -2.69
C LEU A 191 -17.52 11.48 -3.67
N GLU A 192 -17.00 10.64 -4.57
CA GLU A 192 -17.85 9.80 -5.42
C GLU A 192 -18.68 8.81 -4.60
N ARG A 193 -18.17 8.35 -3.45
CA ARG A 193 -18.86 7.41 -2.55
C ARG A 193 -19.83 8.08 -1.58
N ASP A 194 -19.61 9.35 -1.27
CA ASP A 194 -20.45 10.14 -0.36
C ASP A 194 -20.61 11.58 -0.89
N PRO A 195 -21.34 11.77 -2.01
CA PRO A 195 -21.47 13.09 -2.65
C PRO A 195 -22.13 14.13 -1.73
N ASP A 196 -23.06 13.67 -0.90
CA ASP A 196 -23.83 14.49 0.05
C ASP A 196 -23.08 14.70 1.38
N LYS A 197 -21.90 14.09 1.56
CA LYS A 197 -21.03 14.25 2.73
C LYS A 197 -21.74 13.90 4.05
N GLN A 198 -22.60 12.90 4.03
CA GLN A 198 -23.43 12.52 5.18
C GLN A 198 -22.73 11.51 6.09
N ARG A 199 -21.72 10.82 5.58
CA ARG A 199 -21.04 9.75 6.31
C ARG A 199 -19.97 10.31 7.23
N THR A 200 -19.58 9.53 8.22
CA THR A 200 -18.40 9.87 9.04
C THR A 200 -17.13 9.47 8.31
N TRP A 201 -16.32 10.45 7.94
CA TRP A 201 -15.02 10.24 7.31
C TRP A 201 -13.95 10.10 8.37
N VAL A 202 -13.14 9.05 8.25
CA VAL A 202 -12.03 8.76 9.15
C VAL A 202 -10.75 8.67 8.33
N ALA A 203 -9.68 9.32 8.76
CA ALA A 203 -8.36 9.18 8.16
C ALA A 203 -7.39 8.54 9.17
N LEU A 204 -6.90 7.34 8.85
CA LEU A 204 -5.88 6.63 9.62
C LEU A 204 -4.50 6.94 9.05
N THR A 205 -3.58 7.37 9.90
CA THR A 205 -2.22 7.79 9.54
C THR A 205 -1.23 7.42 10.65
N ASP A 206 0.04 7.24 10.30
CA ASP A 206 1.15 6.91 11.21
C ASP A 206 1.65 8.08 12.09
N GLY A 207 1.24 9.30 11.74
CA GLY A 207 1.64 10.52 12.43
C GLY A 207 2.58 11.42 11.63
N ASP A 208 2.87 11.13 10.35
CA ASP A 208 3.61 12.06 9.49
C ASP A 208 2.88 13.42 9.40
N GLU A 209 3.55 14.48 9.89
CA GLU A 209 2.97 15.83 10.00
C GLU A 209 2.56 16.41 8.64
N HIS A 210 3.35 16.15 7.60
CA HIS A 210 3.07 16.64 6.25
C HIS A 210 1.86 15.93 5.66
N GLN A 211 1.72 14.62 5.89
CA GLN A 211 0.54 13.84 5.51
C GLN A 211 -0.72 14.36 6.20
N ILE A 212 -0.65 14.63 7.51
CA ILE A 212 -1.75 15.22 8.28
C ILE A 212 -2.12 16.61 7.73
N GLU A 213 -1.12 17.43 7.39
CA GLU A 213 -1.35 18.75 6.79
C GLU A 213 -2.08 18.63 5.44
N CYS A 214 -1.63 17.73 4.56
CA CYS A 214 -2.27 17.47 3.27
C CYS A 214 -3.73 17.05 3.44
N ILE A 215 -4.00 16.10 4.36
CA ILE A 215 -5.36 15.63 4.67
C ILE A 215 -6.23 16.80 5.17
N ARG A 216 -5.72 17.60 6.12
CA ARG A 216 -6.45 18.75 6.68
C ARG A 216 -6.72 19.83 5.63
N ARG A 217 -5.73 20.13 4.79
CA ARG A 217 -5.87 21.08 3.67
C ARG A 217 -6.99 20.61 2.74
N ARG A 218 -6.93 19.36 2.30
CA ARG A 218 -7.90 18.80 1.36
C ARG A 218 -9.32 18.71 1.94
N ALA A 219 -9.43 18.30 3.20
CA ALA A 219 -10.71 18.28 3.92
C ALA A 219 -11.36 19.67 4.00
N ARG A 220 -10.56 20.72 4.28
CA ARG A 220 -11.04 22.12 4.29
C ARG A 220 -11.50 22.59 2.92
N GLU A 221 -10.71 22.34 1.88
CA GLU A 221 -11.05 22.72 0.49
C GLU A 221 -12.38 22.10 0.05
N LEU A 222 -12.62 20.85 0.43
CA LEU A 222 -13.83 20.12 0.06
C LEU A 222 -14.99 20.34 1.05
N GLY A 223 -14.78 21.06 2.15
CA GLY A 223 -15.78 21.29 3.18
C GLY A 223 -16.26 19.99 3.84
N VAL A 224 -15.37 19.01 4.03
CA VAL A 224 -15.67 17.71 4.66
C VAL A 224 -15.03 17.68 6.05
N ASN A 225 -15.77 17.17 7.05
CA ASN A 225 -15.20 16.92 8.37
C ASN A 225 -14.56 15.52 8.41
N VAL A 226 -13.27 15.45 8.74
CA VAL A 226 -12.50 14.20 8.79
C VAL A 226 -11.94 13.99 10.18
N VAL A 227 -12.26 12.84 10.79
CA VAL A 227 -11.68 12.42 12.07
C VAL A 227 -10.33 11.75 11.79
N ILE A 228 -9.24 12.36 12.25
CA ILE A 228 -7.90 11.80 12.08
C ILE A 228 -7.58 10.89 13.27
N ILE A 229 -7.28 9.63 12.98
CA ILE A 229 -6.80 8.64 13.94
C ILE A 229 -5.31 8.42 13.70
N LEU A 230 -4.53 8.54 14.77
CA LEU A 230 -3.09 8.31 14.74
C LEU A 230 -2.79 6.89 15.22
N ASP A 231 -2.05 6.14 14.43
CA ASP A 231 -1.50 4.87 14.85
C ASP A 231 -0.24 5.09 15.69
N VAL A 232 -0.41 5.04 17.01
CA VAL A 232 0.69 5.22 17.98
C VAL A 232 1.52 3.96 18.18
N ILE A 233 1.10 2.81 17.63
CA ILE A 233 1.84 1.55 17.65
C ILE A 233 2.27 1.23 16.22
N HIS A 234 3.22 2.01 15.72
CA HIS A 234 3.85 1.76 14.42
C HIS A 234 4.98 0.74 14.63
N VAL A 235 4.83 -0.47 14.06
CA VAL A 235 5.79 -1.59 14.18
C VAL A 235 6.75 -1.60 13.00
#